data_AF-A0A2R6DSK3-F1
#
_entry.id   AF-A0A2R6DSK3-F1
#
_cell.length_a   1.000
_cell.length_b   1.000
_cell.length_c   1.000
_cell.angle_alpha   90.00
_cell.angle_beta   90.00
_cell.angle_gamma   90.00
#
_symmetry.space_group_name_H-M   'P 1'
#
loop_
_entity.id
_entity.type
_entity.pdbx_description
1 polymer ?
#
loop_
_entity_poly.entity_id
_entity_poly.type
_entity_poly.pdbx_seq_one_letter_code
_entity_poly.pdbx_strand_id
1 'polypeptide(L)'
;MIDFRGGEETELDRAVRDGVDGEPLVVSISDIHGYLGSARSALRTVGDHGDYDPLVEVDDDDRLHWAGNDYVLVFNGDLIDRGPDSAGVVALVERLSREAPAGRVRLTLGNHEWGVLFPAVVRWDDWFSGQRTDADRQRLCTAAARGDLVAAYEGYNFTSTRGTTSPTPTPASRAATGRAFSTTSSSRRPNSWPRSSAPTRTPTPNGTSSRSTAAC
;
A
#
# COMPACT_ATOMS: atom_id res chain seq x y z
N MET A 1 -4.86 1.57 12.66
CA MET A 1 -4.16 0.85 11.56
C MET A 1 -5.19 0.17 10.69
N ILE A 2 -4.82 -0.16 9.43
CA ILE A 2 -5.69 -0.79 8.44
C ILE A 2 -6.40 -2.03 9.02
N ASP A 3 -7.72 -1.96 9.12
CA ASP A 3 -8.64 -3.06 9.42
C ASP A 3 -9.47 -3.38 8.17
N PHE A 4 -8.93 -4.31 7.37
CA PHE A 4 -9.63 -4.83 6.22
C PHE A 4 -10.87 -5.60 6.66
N ARG A 5 -12.01 -5.31 6.03
CA ARG A 5 -13.30 -5.99 6.27
C ARG A 5 -13.90 -5.78 7.67
N GLY A 6 -13.41 -4.80 8.45
CA GLY A 6 -14.04 -4.39 9.71
C GLY A 6 -14.07 -5.49 10.79
N GLY A 7 -13.01 -6.28 10.88
CA GLY A 7 -12.84 -7.28 11.92
C GLY A 7 -13.37 -8.68 11.61
N GLU A 8 -13.89 -8.96 10.40
CA GLU A 8 -14.28 -10.34 10.04
C GLU A 8 -13.08 -11.30 10.18
N GLU A 9 -13.28 -12.39 10.94
CA GLU A 9 -12.17 -13.25 11.37
C GLU A 9 -11.70 -14.25 10.31
N THR A 10 -12.49 -14.47 9.26
CA THR A 10 -12.26 -15.53 8.29
C THR A 10 -11.15 -15.13 7.30
N GLU A 11 -10.17 -16.03 7.12
CA GLU A 11 -9.18 -15.90 6.04
C GLU A 11 -9.88 -15.85 4.67
N LEU A 12 -9.35 -15.04 3.75
CA LEU A 12 -9.83 -15.05 2.37
C LEU A 12 -9.35 -16.34 1.69
N ASP A 13 -10.28 -17.02 1.01
CA ASP A 13 -9.89 -18.13 0.13
C ASP A 13 -8.85 -17.65 -0.89
N ARG A 14 -7.81 -18.45 -1.12
CA ARG A 14 -6.71 -18.07 -2.02
C ARG A 14 -7.20 -17.77 -3.43
N ALA A 15 -8.23 -18.45 -3.93
CA ALA A 15 -8.79 -18.18 -5.24
C ALA A 15 -9.42 -16.78 -5.31
N VAL A 16 -10.03 -16.30 -4.22
CA VAL A 16 -10.62 -14.95 -4.13
C VAL A 16 -9.54 -13.88 -3.93
N ARG A 17 -8.49 -14.20 -3.15
CA ARG A 17 -7.37 -13.29 -2.89
C ARG A 17 -6.50 -13.08 -4.13
N ASP A 18 -6.13 -14.17 -4.79
CA ASP A 18 -5.14 -14.17 -5.87
C ASP A 18 -5.82 -14.04 -7.24
N GLY A 19 -7.04 -14.56 -7.39
CA GLY A 19 -7.82 -14.57 -8.62
C GLY A 19 -9.10 -13.74 -8.55
N VAL A 20 -9.65 -13.45 -9.71
CA VAL A 20 -11.00 -12.92 -9.89
C VAL A 20 -11.60 -13.64 -11.09
N ASP A 21 -12.87 -14.02 -10.98
CA ASP A 21 -13.57 -14.62 -12.12
C ASP A 21 -13.76 -13.58 -13.24
N GLY A 22 -13.69 -14.05 -14.49
CA GLY A 22 -13.86 -13.22 -15.67
C GLY A 22 -12.60 -12.46 -16.11
N GLU A 23 -12.80 -11.36 -16.84
CA GLU A 23 -11.74 -10.46 -17.29
C GLU A 23 -12.02 -9.02 -16.82
N PRO A 24 -12.05 -8.77 -15.50
CA PRO A 24 -12.36 -7.45 -14.99
C PRO A 24 -11.27 -6.44 -15.33
N LEU A 25 -11.67 -5.18 -15.42
CA LEU A 25 -10.72 -4.08 -15.54
C LEU A 25 -9.96 -3.92 -14.21
N VAL A 26 -8.64 -3.84 -14.30
CA VAL A 26 -7.77 -3.66 -13.14
C VAL A 26 -7.25 -2.23 -13.10
N VAL A 27 -7.60 -1.50 -12.03
CA VAL A 27 -7.08 -0.17 -11.74
C VAL A 27 -6.01 -0.32 -10.67
N SER A 28 -4.79 0.16 -10.94
CA SER A 28 -3.71 0.18 -9.95
C SER A 28 -3.28 1.60 -9.62
N ILE A 29 -3.15 1.88 -8.32
CA ILE A 29 -2.62 3.12 -7.77
C ILE A 29 -1.52 2.81 -6.76
N SER A 30 -0.49 3.64 -6.68
CA SER A 30 0.67 3.42 -5.79
C SER A 30 1.17 4.73 -5.18
N ASP A 31 2.02 4.63 -4.16
CA ASP A 31 2.81 5.75 -3.62
C ASP A 31 1.96 6.96 -3.22
N ILE A 32 0.78 6.70 -2.62
CA ILE A 32 -0.16 7.73 -2.18
C ILE A 32 0.46 8.61 -1.09
N HIS A 33 1.27 8.04 -0.21
CA HIS A 33 2.05 8.76 0.78
C HIS A 33 1.26 9.82 1.55
N GLY A 34 0.12 9.46 2.13
CA GLY A 34 -0.68 10.38 2.96
C GLY A 34 -1.25 11.59 2.21
N TYR A 35 -1.15 11.67 0.88
CA TYR A 35 -1.75 12.74 0.08
C TYR A 35 -3.21 12.40 -0.26
N LEU A 36 -4.09 12.47 0.75
CA LEU A 36 -5.50 12.09 0.62
C LEU A 36 -6.22 12.79 -0.54
N GLY A 37 -6.02 14.10 -0.71
CA GLY A 37 -6.62 14.86 -1.81
C GLY A 37 -6.21 14.33 -3.19
N SER A 38 -4.92 14.03 -3.36
CA SER A 38 -4.39 13.44 -4.61
C SER A 38 -4.92 12.03 -4.84
N ALA A 39 -5.03 11.20 -3.79
CA ALA A 39 -5.64 9.88 -3.89
C ALA A 39 -7.12 9.98 -4.33
N ARG A 40 -7.89 10.88 -3.71
CA ARG A 40 -9.29 11.10 -4.07
C ARG A 40 -9.45 11.57 -5.51
N SER A 41 -8.58 12.47 -5.97
CA SER A 41 -8.57 12.94 -7.36
C SER A 41 -8.26 11.80 -8.32
N ALA A 42 -7.22 11.00 -8.04
CA ALA A 42 -6.80 9.91 -8.91
C ALA A 42 -7.86 8.82 -9.06
N LEU A 43 -8.58 8.48 -7.98
CA LEU A 43 -9.67 7.49 -8.03
C LEU A 43 -10.87 7.99 -8.85
N ARG A 44 -11.19 9.28 -8.79
CA ARG A 44 -12.27 9.89 -9.58
C ARG A 44 -11.96 9.90 -11.08
N THR A 45 -10.69 10.05 -11.46
CA THR A 45 -10.26 10.15 -12.87
C THR A 45 -10.68 8.97 -13.75
N VAL A 46 -10.92 7.78 -13.19
CA VAL A 46 -11.44 6.65 -13.96
C VAL A 46 -12.80 6.97 -14.57
N GLY A 47 -13.69 7.62 -13.82
CA GLY A 47 -15.03 8.00 -14.28
C GLY A 47 -15.06 9.26 -15.15
N ASP A 48 -13.98 10.04 -15.19
CA ASP A 48 -13.87 11.20 -16.11
C ASP A 48 -13.70 10.75 -17.58
N HIS A 49 -13.38 9.48 -17.80
CA HIS A 49 -13.20 8.90 -19.12
C HIS A 49 -14.47 8.18 -19.56
N GLY A 50 -15.12 8.67 -20.62
CA GLY A 50 -16.46 8.22 -21.04
C GLY A 50 -16.61 6.74 -21.44
N ASP A 51 -15.50 6.02 -21.60
CA ASP A 51 -15.51 4.57 -21.89
C ASP A 51 -15.53 3.69 -20.63
N TYR A 52 -15.43 4.27 -19.43
CA TYR A 52 -15.36 3.53 -18.16
C TYR A 52 -16.44 4.00 -17.19
N ASP A 53 -17.09 3.05 -16.53
CA ASP A 53 -17.90 3.32 -15.35
C ASP A 53 -17.03 3.96 -14.26
N PRO A 54 -17.60 4.83 -13.40
CA PRO A 54 -16.86 5.40 -12.28
C PRO A 54 -16.35 4.30 -11.33
N LEU A 55 -15.09 4.43 -10.91
CA LEU A 55 -14.52 3.53 -9.90
C LEU A 55 -15.15 3.78 -8.51
N VAL A 56 -15.41 5.05 -8.21
CA VAL A 56 -15.93 5.54 -6.94
C VAL A 56 -17.00 6.59 -7.17
N GLU A 57 -17.94 6.69 -6.24
CA GLU A 57 -18.91 7.78 -6.14
C GLU A 57 -18.58 8.68 -4.95
N VAL A 58 -19.17 9.87 -4.90
CA VAL A 58 -18.93 10.88 -3.86
C VAL A 58 -20.23 11.14 -3.12
N ASP A 59 -20.22 11.08 -1.79
CA ASP A 59 -21.37 11.47 -0.96
C ASP A 59 -21.42 13.00 -0.72
N ASP A 60 -22.46 13.47 -0.02
CA ASP A 60 -22.65 14.88 0.31
C ASP A 60 -21.53 15.45 1.23
N ASP A 61 -20.75 14.58 1.88
CA ASP A 61 -19.62 14.92 2.77
C ASP A 61 -18.25 14.86 2.05
N ASP A 62 -18.22 14.78 0.70
CA ASP A 62 -17.02 14.57 -0.14
C ASP A 62 -16.23 13.29 0.23
N ARG A 63 -16.91 12.25 0.71
CA ARG A 63 -16.32 10.93 0.95
C ARG A 63 -16.51 10.06 -0.28
N LEU A 64 -15.46 9.29 -0.59
CA LEU A 64 -15.52 8.35 -1.70
C LEU A 64 -16.10 7.02 -1.27
N HIS A 65 -16.96 6.47 -2.10
CA HIS A 65 -17.63 5.18 -1.91
C HIS A 65 -17.42 4.27 -3.12
N TRP A 66 -17.46 2.96 -2.91
CA TRP A 66 -17.41 2.00 -4.02
C TRP A 66 -18.64 2.16 -4.92
N ALA A 67 -18.44 2.32 -6.22
CA ALA A 67 -19.51 2.62 -7.17
C ALA A 67 -20.32 1.38 -7.64
N GLY A 68 -20.07 0.19 -7.07
CA GLY A 68 -20.78 -1.04 -7.44
C GLY A 68 -20.38 -1.63 -8.80
N ASN A 69 -19.25 -1.19 -9.38
CA ASN A 69 -18.69 -1.74 -10.62
C ASN A 69 -18.01 -3.11 -10.39
N ASP A 70 -17.58 -3.75 -11.49
CA ASP A 70 -16.87 -5.04 -11.48
C ASP A 70 -15.33 -4.90 -11.56
N TYR A 71 -14.77 -3.73 -11.23
CA TYR A 71 -13.33 -3.52 -11.32
C TYR A 71 -12.56 -4.18 -10.19
N VAL A 72 -11.26 -4.37 -10.39
CA VAL A 72 -10.32 -4.68 -9.32
C VAL A 72 -9.44 -3.47 -9.06
N LEU A 73 -9.50 -2.92 -7.85
CA LEU A 73 -8.67 -1.83 -7.39
C LEU A 73 -7.48 -2.35 -6.59
N VAL A 74 -6.27 -2.15 -7.12
CA VAL A 74 -5.02 -2.53 -6.47
C VAL A 74 -4.29 -1.29 -5.95
N PHE A 75 -4.23 -1.16 -4.63
CA PHE A 75 -3.30 -0.27 -3.95
C PHE A 75 -1.93 -0.95 -3.86
N ASN A 76 -0.94 -0.44 -4.58
CA ASN A 76 0.40 -1.02 -4.65
C ASN A 76 1.34 -0.45 -3.55
N GLY A 77 0.82 -0.43 -2.32
CA GLY A 77 1.49 0.02 -1.08
C GLY A 77 1.83 1.50 -0.99
N ASP A 78 2.58 1.87 0.06
CA ASP A 78 3.02 3.26 0.34
C ASP A 78 1.84 4.19 0.45
N LEU A 79 0.89 3.76 1.28
CA LEU A 79 -0.28 4.56 1.60
C LEU A 79 0.06 5.71 2.55
N ILE A 80 1.06 5.48 3.40
CA ILE A 80 1.39 6.34 4.55
C ILE A 80 2.73 7.07 4.41
N ASP A 81 2.95 7.98 5.34
CA ASP A 81 4.09 8.90 5.48
C ASP A 81 4.20 9.96 4.37
N ARG A 82 5.09 10.95 4.57
CA ARG A 82 5.34 12.14 3.71
C ARG A 82 4.20 13.14 3.63
N GLY A 83 3.02 12.71 3.22
CA GLY A 83 1.86 13.58 3.07
C GLY A 83 1.19 13.91 4.40
N PRO A 84 0.30 14.93 4.38
CA PRO A 84 -0.26 15.50 5.60
C PRO A 84 -1.30 14.60 6.28
N ASP A 85 -1.87 13.60 5.59
CA ASP A 85 -3.02 12.84 6.09
C ASP A 85 -2.92 11.33 5.79
N SER A 86 -1.97 10.66 6.43
CA SER A 86 -1.84 9.20 6.36
C SER A 86 -3.05 8.46 6.96
N ALA A 87 -3.65 9.01 8.03
CA ALA A 87 -4.81 8.41 8.68
C ALA A 87 -6.04 8.41 7.76
N GLY A 88 -6.29 9.53 7.08
CA GLY A 88 -7.38 9.65 6.12
C GLY A 88 -7.22 8.76 4.90
N VAL A 89 -5.99 8.54 4.43
CA VAL A 89 -5.72 7.56 3.36
C VAL A 89 -6.04 6.14 3.82
N VAL A 90 -5.60 5.75 5.02
CA VAL A 90 -5.95 4.43 5.59
C VAL A 90 -7.46 4.27 5.70
N ALA A 91 -8.17 5.27 6.24
CA ALA A 91 -9.62 5.23 6.37
C ALA A 91 -10.37 5.15 5.03
N LEU A 92 -9.82 5.78 3.98
CA LEU A 92 -10.34 5.66 2.61
C LEU A 92 -10.20 4.22 2.09
N VAL A 93 -9.03 3.61 2.22
CA VAL A 93 -8.78 2.25 1.74
C VAL A 93 -9.63 1.23 2.49
N GLU A 94 -9.74 1.35 3.83
CA GLU A 94 -10.59 0.49 4.65
C GLU A 94 -12.06 0.56 4.23
N ARG A 95 -12.55 1.76 3.93
CA ARG A 95 -13.92 1.97 3.49
C ARG A 95 -14.19 1.30 2.15
N LEU A 96 -13.37 1.59 1.14
CA LEU A 96 -13.54 0.98 -0.17
C LEU A 96 -13.45 -0.54 -0.09
N SER A 97 -12.54 -1.07 0.74
CA SER A 97 -12.43 -2.52 0.96
C SER A 97 -13.64 -3.14 1.63
N ARG A 98 -14.40 -2.39 2.43
CA ARG A 98 -15.60 -2.88 3.11
C ARG A 98 -16.84 -2.83 2.21
N GLU A 99 -16.90 -1.83 1.34
CA GLU A 99 -18.03 -1.61 0.43
C GLU A 99 -17.94 -2.45 -0.83
N ALA A 100 -16.73 -2.71 -1.32
CA ALA A 100 -16.52 -3.54 -2.50
C ALA A 100 -16.73 -5.04 -2.17
N PRO A 101 -17.16 -5.85 -3.16
CA PRO A 101 -17.15 -7.30 -3.02
C PRO A 101 -15.75 -7.83 -2.64
N ALA A 102 -15.70 -8.93 -1.90
CA ALA A 102 -14.45 -9.54 -1.45
C ALA A 102 -13.49 -9.78 -2.62
N GLY A 103 -12.21 -9.44 -2.44
CA GLY A 103 -11.15 -9.60 -3.45
C GLY A 103 -11.09 -8.49 -4.51
N ARG A 104 -12.06 -7.56 -4.55
CA ARG A 104 -12.06 -6.43 -5.52
C ARG A 104 -11.16 -5.28 -5.10
N VAL A 105 -10.96 -5.06 -3.80
CA VAL A 105 -9.95 -4.11 -3.29
C VAL A 105 -8.78 -4.89 -2.72
N ARG A 106 -7.60 -4.57 -3.19
CA ARG A 106 -6.36 -5.33 -2.99
C ARG A 106 -5.26 -4.39 -2.51
N LEU A 107 -4.57 -4.73 -1.43
CA LEU A 107 -3.41 -3.97 -0.95
C LEU A 107 -2.14 -4.81 -0.97
N THR A 108 -1.06 -4.24 -1.50
CA THR A 108 0.29 -4.78 -1.29
C THR A 108 1.06 -4.00 -0.23
N LEU A 109 1.97 -4.67 0.47
CA LEU A 109 2.93 -4.01 1.36
C LEU A 109 3.88 -3.12 0.58
N GLY A 110 3.99 -1.87 1.02
CA GLY A 110 5.09 -0.98 0.67
C GLY A 110 6.17 -0.94 1.74
N ASN A 111 7.31 -0.33 1.40
CA ASN A 111 8.38 -0.10 2.35
C ASN A 111 8.00 0.91 3.44
N HIS A 112 6.98 1.75 3.24
CA HIS A 112 6.47 2.63 4.30
C HIS A 112 5.70 1.86 5.37
N GLU A 113 4.97 0.82 4.97
CA GLU A 113 4.34 -0.09 5.93
C GLU A 113 5.38 -0.91 6.73
N TRP A 114 6.63 -1.04 6.26
CA TRP A 114 7.71 -1.67 7.04
C TRP A 114 8.07 -0.87 8.29
N GLY A 115 7.88 0.46 8.29
CA GLY A 115 8.09 1.30 9.47
C GLY A 115 7.16 0.90 10.63
N VAL A 116 5.97 0.39 10.31
CA VAL A 116 5.00 -0.13 11.29
C VAL A 116 5.43 -1.49 11.82
N LEU A 117 5.89 -2.40 10.92
CA LEU A 117 6.27 -3.77 11.28
C LEU A 117 7.59 -3.83 12.05
N PHE A 118 8.58 -3.04 11.62
CA PHE A 118 9.97 -3.12 12.07
C PHE A 118 10.52 -1.77 12.55
N PRO A 119 9.85 -1.06 13.49
CA PRO A 119 10.29 0.26 13.94
C PRO A 119 11.70 0.26 14.53
N ALA A 120 12.12 -0.81 15.20
CA ALA A 120 13.47 -0.95 15.75
C ALA A 120 14.59 -0.99 14.68
N VAL A 121 14.26 -1.44 13.46
CA VAL A 121 15.19 -1.57 12.34
C VAL A 121 15.16 -0.32 11.48
N VAL A 122 13.96 0.13 11.11
CA VAL A 122 13.77 1.21 10.13
C VAL A 122 14.01 2.59 10.76
N ARG A 123 13.69 2.76 12.05
CA ARG A 123 13.95 3.98 12.85
C ARG A 123 13.42 5.26 12.21
N TRP A 124 12.14 5.23 11.86
CA TRP A 124 11.39 6.34 11.28
C TRP A 124 10.47 6.99 12.32
N ASP A 125 11.03 7.31 13.49
CA ASP A 125 10.27 7.71 14.68
C ASP A 125 9.42 8.99 14.46
N ASP A 126 9.86 9.86 13.55
CA ASP A 126 9.15 11.09 13.20
C ASP A 126 8.03 10.89 12.17
N TRP A 127 7.92 9.71 11.58
CA TRP A 127 6.94 9.40 10.55
C TRP A 127 5.70 8.70 11.12
N PHE A 128 4.59 8.79 10.39
CA PHE A 128 3.32 8.19 10.79
C PHE A 128 3.48 6.68 11.06
N SER A 129 4.25 5.99 10.21
CA SER A 129 4.58 4.57 10.32
C SER A 129 5.35 4.23 11.60
N GLY A 130 6.36 5.03 11.99
CA GLY A 130 7.15 4.81 13.19
C GLY A 130 6.42 5.16 14.50
N GLN A 131 5.36 5.98 14.43
CA GLN A 131 4.55 6.37 15.59
C GLN A 131 3.39 5.40 15.89
N ARG A 132 3.30 4.26 15.19
CA ARG A 132 2.22 3.28 15.41
C ARG A 132 2.39 2.55 16.74
N THR A 133 1.26 2.21 17.35
CA THR A 133 1.22 1.41 18.58
C THR A 133 1.47 -0.07 18.30
N ASP A 134 1.76 -0.86 19.34
CA ASP A 134 1.84 -2.33 19.19
C ASP A 134 0.51 -2.95 18.78
N ALA A 135 -0.61 -2.36 19.20
CA ALA A 135 -1.94 -2.76 18.75
C ALA A 135 -2.15 -2.48 17.26
N ASP A 136 -1.68 -1.34 16.75
CA ASP A 136 -1.69 -1.05 15.32
C ASP A 136 -0.85 -2.06 14.54
N ARG A 137 0.36 -2.36 15.03
CA ARG A 137 1.23 -3.35 14.42
C ARG A 137 0.60 -4.73 14.38
N GLN A 138 -0.03 -5.15 15.48
CA GLN A 138 -0.73 -6.43 15.54
C GLN A 138 -1.85 -6.51 14.51
N ARG A 139 -2.63 -5.43 14.32
CA ARG A 139 -3.65 -5.38 13.25
C ARG A 139 -3.04 -5.56 11.86
N LEU A 140 -1.90 -4.93 11.59
CA LEU A 140 -1.21 -5.09 10.32
C LEU A 140 -0.73 -6.53 10.08
N CYS A 141 -0.17 -7.16 11.12
CA CYS A 141 0.21 -8.57 11.07
C CYS A 141 -1.00 -9.49 10.84
N THR A 142 -2.13 -9.21 11.49
CA THR A 142 -3.37 -9.97 11.30
C THR A 142 -3.90 -9.82 9.88
N ALA A 143 -3.92 -8.61 9.31
CA ALA A 143 -4.29 -8.36 7.92
C ALA A 143 -3.41 -9.15 6.95
N ALA A 144 -2.10 -9.20 7.20
CA ALA A 144 -1.17 -9.98 6.40
C ALA A 144 -1.43 -11.49 6.51
N ALA A 145 -1.66 -11.99 7.73
CA ALA A 145 -1.97 -13.39 7.97
C ALA A 145 -3.27 -13.83 7.27
N ARG A 146 -4.30 -12.97 7.27
CA ARG A 146 -5.60 -13.22 6.63
C ARG A 146 -5.58 -13.11 5.10
N GLY A 147 -4.48 -12.62 4.53
CA GLY A 147 -4.33 -12.41 3.09
C GLY A 147 -4.95 -11.12 2.56
N ASP A 148 -5.42 -10.22 3.44
CA ASP A 148 -5.94 -8.90 3.06
C ASP A 148 -4.81 -7.95 2.60
N LEU A 149 -3.62 -8.21 3.11
CA LEU A 149 -2.40 -7.49 2.80
C LEU A 149 -1.33 -8.48 2.34
N VAL A 150 -0.88 -8.37 1.10
CA VAL A 150 0.12 -9.29 0.55
C VAL A 150 1.44 -8.58 0.26
N ALA A 151 2.56 -9.30 0.35
CA ALA A 151 3.83 -8.77 -0.14
C ALA A 151 3.92 -8.79 -1.68
N ALA A 152 3.20 -9.71 -2.30
CA ALA A 152 3.19 -9.93 -3.74
C ALA A 152 1.90 -10.63 -4.19
N TYR A 153 1.52 -10.45 -5.44
CA TYR A 153 0.51 -11.28 -6.12
C TYR A 153 1.19 -12.28 -7.05
N GLU A 154 0.75 -13.52 -7.06
CA GLU A 154 1.13 -14.49 -8.09
C GLU A 154 0.40 -14.16 -9.40
N GLY A 155 1.16 -13.89 -10.46
CA GLY A 155 0.67 -13.73 -11.82
C GLY A 155 1.05 -14.92 -12.70
N TYR A 156 0.51 -14.93 -13.92
CA TYR A 156 0.57 -16.05 -14.88
C TYR A 156 1.96 -16.67 -15.09
N ASN A 157 3.02 -15.85 -15.06
CA ASN A 157 4.43 -16.28 -15.16
C ASN A 157 5.36 -15.50 -14.20
N PHE A 158 4.81 -14.64 -13.34
CA PHE A 158 5.59 -13.67 -12.55
C PHE A 158 4.93 -13.42 -11.21
N THR A 159 5.74 -13.36 -10.15
CA THR A 159 5.31 -12.82 -8.87
C THR A 159 5.50 -11.31 -8.91
N SER A 160 4.40 -10.56 -8.87
CA SER A 160 4.40 -9.10 -8.91
C SER A 160 4.56 -8.55 -7.50
N THR A 161 5.71 -7.92 -7.25
CA THR A 161 5.99 -7.10 -6.07
C THR A 161 6.14 -5.64 -6.50
N ARG A 162 6.13 -4.70 -5.56
CA ARG A 162 6.52 -3.32 -5.89
C ARG A 162 7.92 -3.30 -6.54
N GLY A 163 7.99 -2.72 -7.74
CA GLY A 163 9.22 -2.23 -8.35
C GLY A 163 10.15 -3.28 -8.97
N THR A 164 9.88 -4.57 -8.84
CA THR A 164 10.68 -5.62 -9.51
C THR A 164 9.82 -6.82 -9.91
N THR A 165 9.75 -7.09 -11.22
CA THR A 165 9.35 -8.39 -11.76
C THR A 165 10.55 -9.33 -11.68
N SER A 166 10.44 -10.40 -10.88
CA SER A 166 11.41 -11.50 -10.92
C SER A 166 10.85 -12.63 -11.78
N PRO A 167 11.58 -13.09 -12.83
CA PRO A 167 11.15 -14.24 -13.62
C PRO A 167 11.41 -15.52 -12.81
N THR A 168 10.37 -16.06 -12.19
CA THR A 168 10.40 -17.43 -11.68
C THR A 168 9.39 -18.23 -12.49
N PRO A 169 9.78 -19.27 -13.25
CA PRO A 169 8.84 -20.04 -14.04
C PRO A 169 7.98 -20.92 -13.10
N THR A 170 6.74 -20.51 -12.86
CA THR A 170 5.70 -21.36 -12.27
C THR A 170 4.86 -21.99 -13.39
N PRO A 171 4.38 -23.25 -13.24
CA PRO A 171 3.52 -23.86 -14.24
C PRO A 171 2.18 -23.10 -14.30
N ALA A 172 1.85 -22.61 -15.49
CA ALA A 172 0.73 -21.72 -15.77
C ALA A 172 -0.61 -22.27 -15.21
N SER A 173 -1.18 -21.56 -14.23
CA SER A 173 -2.62 -21.57 -14.00
C SER A 173 -3.23 -20.41 -14.79
N ARG A 174 -4.29 -20.73 -15.50
CA ARG A 174 -4.87 -19.87 -16.53
C ARG A 174 -5.68 -18.75 -15.87
N ALA A 175 -5.17 -17.51 -15.82
CA ALA A 175 -5.92 -16.35 -15.32
C ALA A 175 -5.77 -15.10 -16.22
N ALA A 176 -6.93 -14.67 -16.72
CA ALA A 176 -7.38 -13.41 -17.34
C ALA A 176 -6.40 -12.44 -18.03
N THR A 177 -6.75 -12.10 -19.27
CA THR A 177 -6.16 -11.03 -20.09
C THR A 177 -6.78 -9.68 -19.74
N GLY A 178 -6.22 -8.96 -18.76
CA GLY A 178 -6.63 -7.60 -18.42
C GLY A 178 -5.76 -6.52 -19.10
N ARG A 179 -6.39 -5.50 -19.71
CA ARG A 179 -5.70 -4.27 -20.12
C ARG A 179 -5.30 -3.48 -18.86
N ALA A 180 -4.01 -3.34 -18.60
CA ALA A 180 -3.51 -2.58 -17.46
C ALA A 180 -3.44 -1.08 -17.78
N PHE A 181 -4.10 -0.26 -16.97
CA PHE A 181 -3.91 1.19 -16.96
C PHE A 181 -3.12 1.57 -15.69
N SER A 182 -1.99 2.24 -15.86
CA SER A 182 -1.13 2.71 -14.77
C SER A 182 -1.01 4.23 -14.85
N THR A 183 -1.42 4.92 -13.79
CA THR A 183 -1.12 6.34 -13.60
C THR A 183 -0.06 6.47 -12.52
N THR A 184 1.13 6.90 -12.92
CA THR A 184 2.20 7.29 -11.99
C THR A 184 2.11 8.80 -11.79
N SER A 185 1.72 9.26 -10.59
CA SER A 185 1.85 10.66 -10.23
C SER A 185 3.32 10.94 -9.84
N SER A 186 4.18 11.13 -10.84
CA SER A 186 5.53 11.64 -10.58
C SER A 186 5.46 13.11 -10.22
N SER A 187 5.56 13.47 -8.94
CA SER A 187 5.88 14.85 -8.57
C SER A 187 7.30 15.16 -9.06
N ARG A 188 7.42 16.11 -9.99
CA ARG A 188 8.73 16.58 -10.48
C ARG A 188 9.49 17.17 -9.30
N ARG A 189 10.69 16.65 -9.04
CA ARG A 189 11.66 17.26 -8.13
C ARG A 189 11.97 18.69 -8.60
N PRO A 190 11.89 19.73 -7.76
CA PRO A 190 12.57 20.98 -8.05
C PRO A 190 14.08 20.75 -7.94
N ASN A 191 14.81 21.12 -8.99
CA ASN A 191 16.26 21.10 -8.99
C ASN A 191 16.83 22.07 -7.93
N SER A 192 17.99 21.70 -7.40
CA SER A 192 18.91 22.46 -6.53
C SER A 192 18.59 22.50 -5.03
N TRP A 193 19.34 21.70 -4.27
CA TRP A 193 19.69 21.99 -2.88
C TRP A 193 21.19 22.27 -2.82
N PRO A 194 21.65 23.32 -2.10
CA PRO A 194 23.06 23.63 -1.96
C PRO A 194 23.74 22.57 -1.08
N ARG A 195 24.92 22.11 -1.51
CA ARG A 195 25.78 21.23 -0.70
C ARG A 195 26.20 21.98 0.57
N SER A 196 25.64 21.57 1.72
CA SER A 196 26.17 21.91 3.03
C SER A 196 27.45 21.10 3.27
N SER A 197 28.57 21.78 3.39
CA SER A 197 29.87 21.24 3.78
C SER A 197 29.85 20.84 5.25
N ALA A 198 30.05 19.54 5.53
CA ALA A 198 30.21 19.03 6.89
C ALA A 198 31.53 19.54 7.54
N PRO A 199 31.53 19.92 8.84
CA PRO A 199 32.76 20.27 9.53
C PRO A 199 33.57 19.01 9.85
N THR A 200 34.86 19.08 9.57
CA THR A 200 35.87 18.05 9.80
C THR A 200 36.03 17.80 11.32
N ARG A 201 35.67 16.61 11.82
CA ARG A 201 36.05 16.18 13.18
C ARG A 201 37.33 15.35 13.12
N THR A 202 38.36 15.83 13.80
CA THR A 202 39.60 15.12 14.12
C THR A 202 39.34 13.98 15.13
N PRO A 203 40.12 12.87 15.07
CA PRO A 203 39.91 11.72 15.95
C PRO A 203 40.67 11.87 17.28
N THR A 204 40.04 11.45 18.38
CA THR A 204 40.73 11.15 19.66
C THR A 204 40.43 9.72 20.09
N PRO A 205 41.39 8.99 20.69
CA PRO A 205 41.34 7.53 20.78
C PRO A 205 40.72 6.98 22.08
N ASN A 206 40.18 5.77 21.93
CA ASN A 206 40.00 4.67 22.88
C ASN A 206 39.32 4.91 24.25
N GLY A 207 38.18 4.25 24.42
CA GLY A 207 37.61 3.87 25.72
C GLY A 207 36.73 2.63 25.57
N THR A 208 37.26 1.48 25.99
CA THR A 208 36.56 0.19 26.12
C THR A 208 35.45 0.26 27.17
N SER A 209 34.25 -0.24 26.85
CA SER A 209 33.42 -1.01 27.80
C SER A 209 32.29 -1.76 27.10
N SER A 210 31.78 -2.76 27.81
CA SER A 210 31.20 -4.02 27.37
C SER A 210 29.69 -4.04 27.11
N ARG A 211 29.31 -4.98 26.24
CA ARG A 211 28.02 -5.69 26.04
C ARG A 211 26.89 -5.45 27.06
N SER A 212 25.67 -5.30 26.54
CA SER A 212 24.52 -6.13 26.95
C SER A 212 23.48 -6.19 25.83
N THR A 213 23.22 -7.41 25.35
CA THR A 213 22.11 -7.80 24.49
C THR A 213 20.90 -8.14 25.37
N ALA A 214 19.73 -7.60 25.06
CA ALA A 214 18.46 -8.19 25.47
C ALA A 214 17.50 -8.10 24.29
N ALA A 215 17.11 -9.28 23.81
CA ALA A 215 16.15 -9.52 22.76
C ALA A 215 14.75 -9.62 23.38
N CYS A 216 13.77 -8.99 22.73
CA CYS A 216 12.41 -9.46 22.49
C CYS A 216 11.76 -8.50 21.48
#